data_AF-A0A3S1R1D4-F1
#
_entry.id   AF-A0A3S1R1D4-F1
#
_cell.length_a   1.000
_cell.length_b   1.000
_cell.length_c   1.000
_cell.angle_alpha   90.00
_cell.angle_beta   90.00
_cell.angle_gamma   90.00
#
_symmetry.space_group_name_H-M   'P 1'
#
loop_
_entity.id
_entity.type
_entity.pdbx_description
1 polymer ?
#
loop_
_entity_poly.entity_id
_entity_poly.type
_entity_poly.pdbx_seq_one_letter_code
_entity_poly.pdbx_strand_id
1 'polypeptide(L)'
;TADMLVVVAGFGTQNYATSALLAGLRRAARAARACGGVEAGTWLVARAGLLEGRSATTHWEDMEDFSAAFPGVDVRPDRYVIDGPVFTSGGASPTFDLMLHLVRTRLGMAAALDVASVFIYDQARAATDAQPLVSLGRLDGYDPRLAQAIRLMEAHVD
;
A
#
# COMPACT_ATOMS: atom_id res chain seq x y z
N THR A 1 -22.41 -8.87 8.05
CA THR A 1 -21.79 -7.88 7.13
C THR A 1 -20.48 -7.47 7.73
N ALA A 2 -19.42 -7.33 6.93
CA ALA A 2 -18.12 -6.88 7.41
C ALA A 2 -17.98 -5.37 7.15
N ASP A 3 -17.33 -4.61 8.03
CA ASP A 3 -17.05 -3.21 7.76
C ASP A 3 -15.98 -3.05 6.67
N MET A 4 -14.98 -3.94 6.66
CA MET A 4 -13.85 -3.84 5.74
C MET A 4 -13.31 -5.23 5.40
N LEU A 5 -12.99 -5.44 4.12
CA LEU A 5 -12.20 -6.57 3.63
C LEU A 5 -10.77 -6.08 3.36
N VAL A 6 -9.78 -6.65 4.04
CA VAL A 6 -8.36 -6.37 3.81
C VAL A 6 -7.71 -7.61 3.21
N VAL A 7 -7.11 -7.47 2.02
CA VAL A 7 -6.33 -8.52 1.38
C VAL A 7 -4.86 -8.20 1.59
N VAL A 8 -4.19 -9.02 2.40
CA VAL A 8 -2.76 -8.90 2.68
C VAL A 8 -2.06 -10.06 1.98
N ALA A 9 -1.06 -9.76 1.14
CA ALA A 9 -0.23 -10.77 0.52
C ALA A 9 1.22 -10.28 0.45
N GLY A 10 2.14 -11.24 0.30
CA GLY A 10 3.57 -11.01 0.11
C GLY A 10 4.04 -11.56 -1.23
N PHE A 11 5.35 -11.82 -1.30
CA PHE A 11 6.01 -12.38 -2.48
C PHE A 11 5.31 -13.61 -3.07
N GLY A 12 5.28 -13.68 -4.41
CA GLY A 12 4.69 -14.81 -5.14
C GLY A 12 3.16 -14.84 -5.13
N THR A 13 2.48 -13.75 -4.76
CA THR A 13 1.00 -13.63 -4.74
C THR A 13 0.32 -14.14 -6.00
N GLN A 14 0.97 -14.00 -7.17
CA GLN A 14 0.44 -14.43 -8.46
C GLN A 14 0.17 -15.93 -8.52
N ASN A 15 0.97 -16.73 -7.81
CA ASN A 15 0.82 -18.19 -7.75
C ASN A 15 -0.47 -18.61 -7.03
N TYR A 16 -1.10 -17.69 -6.29
CA TYR A 16 -2.29 -17.93 -5.50
C TYR A 16 -3.56 -17.33 -6.13
N ALA A 17 -3.45 -16.59 -7.24
CA ALA A 17 -4.55 -15.89 -7.92
C ALA A 17 -5.51 -16.82 -8.69
N THR A 18 -5.93 -17.93 -8.06
CA THR A 18 -6.86 -18.90 -8.65
C THR A 18 -8.24 -18.30 -8.90
N SER A 19 -8.96 -18.79 -9.91
CA SER A 19 -10.32 -18.37 -10.21
C SER A 19 -11.27 -18.51 -9.01
N ALA A 20 -11.06 -19.54 -8.17
CA ALA A 20 -11.81 -19.77 -6.95
C ALA A 20 -11.56 -18.67 -5.90
N LEU A 21 -10.29 -18.29 -5.68
CA LEU A 21 -9.92 -17.20 -4.78
C LEU A 21 -10.52 -15.87 -5.27
N LEU A 22 -10.33 -15.53 -6.55
CA LEU A 22 -10.82 -14.27 -7.13
C LEU A 22 -12.36 -14.19 -7.08
N ALA A 23 -13.06 -15.30 -7.30
CA ALA A 23 -14.51 -15.35 -7.11
C ALA A 23 -14.92 -15.17 -5.64
N GLY A 24 -14.15 -15.72 -4.71
CA GLY A 24 -14.30 -15.51 -3.27
C GLY A 24 -14.13 -14.05 -2.86
N LEU A 25 -13.06 -13.40 -3.33
CA LEU A 25 -12.80 -11.98 -3.08
C LEU A 25 -13.94 -11.10 -3.59
N ARG A 26 -14.45 -11.34 -4.81
CA ARG A 26 -15.61 -10.60 -5.33
C ARG A 26 -16.87 -10.79 -4.48
N ARG A 27 -17.12 -11.99 -3.95
CA ARG A 27 -18.26 -12.25 -3.05
C ARG A 27 -18.08 -11.52 -1.71
N ALA A 28 -16.90 -11.60 -1.11
CA ALA A 28 -16.61 -10.96 0.16
C ALA A 28 -16.67 -9.42 0.05
N ALA A 29 -16.12 -8.85 -1.03
CA ALA A 29 -16.15 -7.42 -1.29
C ALA A 29 -17.58 -6.88 -1.40
N ARG A 30 -18.51 -7.61 -2.03
CA ARG A 30 -19.94 -7.22 -2.08
C ARG A 30 -20.62 -7.19 -0.72
N ALA A 31 -20.12 -7.94 0.26
CA ALA A 31 -20.67 -7.98 1.62
C ALA A 31 -19.96 -7.02 2.60
N ALA A 32 -18.93 -6.31 2.13
CA ALA A 32 -18.13 -5.37 2.90
C ALA A 32 -18.44 -3.92 2.50
N ARG A 33 -18.32 -2.96 3.44
CA ARG A 33 -18.49 -1.53 3.14
C ARG A 33 -17.28 -0.94 2.42
N ALA A 34 -16.10 -1.50 2.66
CA ALA A 34 -14.87 -1.16 1.97
C ALA A 34 -14.04 -2.42 1.68
N CYS A 35 -13.24 -2.41 0.62
CA CYS A 35 -12.30 -3.48 0.31
C CYS A 35 -10.96 -2.92 -0.13
N GLY A 36 -9.86 -3.60 0.16
CA GLY A 36 -8.55 -3.07 -0.19
C GLY A 36 -7.41 -4.06 -0.11
N GLY A 37 -6.31 -3.71 -0.75
CA GLY A 37 -5.10 -4.51 -0.84
C GLY A 37 -3.95 -3.88 -0.09
N VAL A 38 -3.13 -4.70 0.57
CA VAL A 38 -1.91 -4.29 1.26
C VAL A 38 -0.73 -5.01 0.63
N GLU A 39 0.32 -4.27 0.28
CA GLU A 39 1.51 -4.81 -0.38
C GLU A 39 1.09 -5.57 -1.66
N ALA A 40 1.56 -6.80 -1.88
CA ALA A 40 1.16 -7.61 -3.03
C ALA A 40 -0.32 -8.04 -3.01
N GLY A 41 -1.06 -7.76 -1.93
CA GLY A 41 -2.50 -7.95 -1.85
C GLY A 41 -3.26 -7.09 -2.86
N THR A 42 -2.72 -5.92 -3.24
CA THR A 42 -3.32 -5.05 -4.26
C THR A 42 -3.45 -5.76 -5.61
N TRP A 43 -2.49 -6.61 -5.99
CA TRP A 43 -2.57 -7.43 -7.22
C TRP A 43 -3.80 -8.34 -7.24
N LEU A 44 -4.14 -8.97 -6.12
CA LEU A 44 -5.30 -9.86 -6.05
C LEU A 44 -6.62 -9.09 -6.13
N VAL A 45 -6.68 -7.90 -5.52
CA VAL A 45 -7.84 -7.00 -5.60
C VAL A 45 -8.02 -6.49 -7.04
N ALA A 46 -6.93 -6.13 -7.70
CA ALA A 46 -6.91 -5.73 -9.11
C ALA A 46 -7.37 -6.87 -10.05
N ARG A 47 -6.80 -8.08 -9.91
CA ARG A 47 -7.22 -9.25 -10.70
C ARG A 47 -8.66 -9.68 -10.46
N ALA A 48 -9.21 -9.39 -9.28
CA ALA A 48 -10.62 -9.58 -9.00
C ALA A 48 -11.53 -8.55 -9.70
N GLY A 49 -10.96 -7.57 -10.42
CA GLY A 49 -11.69 -6.51 -11.13
C GLY A 49 -12.23 -5.42 -10.20
N LEU A 50 -11.72 -5.32 -8.98
CA LEU A 50 -12.26 -4.42 -7.96
C LEU A 50 -11.66 -3.00 -8.02
N LEU A 51 -10.59 -2.81 -8.79
CA LEU A 51 -9.89 -1.52 -8.94
C LEU A 51 -10.17 -0.81 -10.27
N GLU A 52 -10.98 -1.41 -11.15
CA GLU A 52 -11.25 -0.87 -12.49
C GLU A 52 -11.81 0.55 -12.41
N GLY A 53 -11.16 1.50 -13.11
CA GLY A 53 -11.53 2.91 -13.13
C GLY A 53 -11.25 3.67 -11.84
N ARG A 54 -10.40 3.14 -10.94
CA ARG A 54 -10.08 3.75 -9.65
C ARG A 54 -8.60 4.10 -9.53
N SER A 55 -8.29 5.03 -8.63
CA SER A 55 -6.94 5.25 -8.15
C SER A 55 -6.51 4.16 -7.18
N ALA A 56 -5.26 3.70 -7.30
CA ALA A 56 -4.67 2.73 -6.39
C ALA A 56 -3.15 2.89 -6.29
N THR A 57 -2.55 2.26 -5.28
CA THR A 57 -1.09 2.10 -5.16
C THR A 57 -0.74 0.67 -4.80
N THR A 58 0.49 0.27 -5.09
CA THR A 58 1.08 -1.03 -4.71
C THR A 58 2.48 -0.77 -4.15
N HIS A 59 3.19 -1.82 -3.75
CA HIS A 59 4.59 -1.69 -3.35
C HIS A 59 5.42 -1.06 -4.48
N TRP A 60 6.31 -0.12 -4.14
CA TRP A 60 7.09 0.65 -5.11
C TRP A 60 7.84 -0.22 -6.14
N GLU A 61 8.38 -1.38 -5.72
CA GLU A 61 9.07 -2.33 -6.60
C GLU A 61 8.16 -2.89 -7.72
N ASP A 62 6.86 -2.97 -7.46
CA ASP A 62 5.89 -3.58 -8.37
C ASP A 62 5.14 -2.54 -9.22
N MET A 63 5.38 -1.25 -9.00
CA MET A 63 4.47 -0.20 -9.47
C MET A 63 4.38 -0.12 -11.00
N GLU A 64 5.51 -0.26 -11.68
CA GLU A 64 5.58 -0.28 -13.15
C GLU A 64 4.88 -1.51 -13.74
N ASP A 65 5.21 -2.70 -13.23
CA ASP A 65 4.59 -3.96 -13.64
C ASP A 65 3.08 -3.97 -13.37
N PHE A 66 2.66 -3.41 -12.24
CA PHE A 66 1.26 -3.29 -11.87
C PHE A 66 0.52 -2.34 -12.81
N SER A 67 1.09 -1.18 -13.12
CA SER A 67 0.50 -0.23 -14.07
C SER A 67 0.37 -0.83 -15.48
N ALA A 68 1.37 -1.61 -15.92
CA ALA A 68 1.32 -2.30 -17.20
C ALA A 68 0.24 -3.40 -17.23
N ALA A 69 0.08 -4.14 -16.13
CA ALA A 69 -0.88 -5.23 -16.02
C ALA A 69 -2.34 -4.76 -15.89
N PHE A 70 -2.57 -3.55 -15.36
CA PHE A 70 -3.90 -3.01 -15.08
C PHE A 70 -4.06 -1.58 -15.62
N PRO A 71 -4.13 -1.39 -16.96
CA PRO A 71 -4.19 -0.05 -17.56
C PRO A 71 -5.47 0.73 -17.23
N GLY A 72 -6.51 0.07 -16.72
CA GLY A 72 -7.73 0.71 -16.22
C GLY A 72 -7.63 1.27 -14.80
N VAL A 73 -6.48 1.09 -14.13
CA VAL A 73 -6.22 1.58 -12.78
C VAL A 73 -5.30 2.79 -12.85
N ASP A 74 -5.67 3.86 -12.15
CA ASP A 74 -4.83 5.07 -12.02
C ASP A 74 -3.81 4.87 -10.89
N VAL A 75 -2.62 4.38 -11.25
CA VAL A 75 -1.57 4.00 -10.30
C VAL A 75 -0.86 5.24 -9.76
N ARG A 76 -0.85 5.40 -8.44
CA ARG A 76 -0.21 6.53 -7.74
C ARG A 76 1.03 6.08 -6.95
N PRO A 77 2.14 6.84 -6.99
CA PRO A 77 3.35 6.59 -6.18
C PRO A 77 3.21 6.98 -4.70
N ASP A 78 1.97 7.05 -4.23
CA ASP A 78 1.57 7.44 -2.88
C ASP A 78 1.83 6.29 -1.90
N ARG A 79 1.96 6.59 -0.62
CA ARG A 79 2.06 5.57 0.45
C ARG A 79 0.80 4.71 0.51
N TYR A 80 -0.36 5.36 0.49
CA TYR A 80 -1.65 4.70 0.43
C TYR A 80 -2.64 5.54 -0.35
N VAL A 81 -3.62 4.89 -0.96
CA VAL A 81 -4.70 5.53 -1.72
C VAL A 81 -6.03 5.07 -1.16
N ILE A 82 -6.97 6.00 -0.98
CA ILE A 82 -8.38 5.72 -0.68
C ILE A 82 -9.21 6.35 -1.80
N ASP A 83 -9.92 5.52 -2.56
CA ASP A 83 -10.82 5.93 -3.65
C ASP A 83 -12.21 5.28 -3.43
N GLY A 84 -13.10 6.07 -2.82
CA GLY A 84 -14.46 5.64 -2.49
C GLY A 84 -14.47 4.43 -1.53
N PRO A 85 -15.07 3.29 -1.90
CA PRO A 85 -15.09 2.09 -1.08
C PRO A 85 -13.79 1.27 -1.16
N VAL A 86 -12.77 1.75 -1.90
CA VAL A 86 -11.53 1.00 -2.10
C VAL A 86 -10.33 1.71 -1.46
N PHE A 87 -9.43 0.93 -0.89
CA PHE A 87 -8.15 1.43 -0.38
C PHE A 87 -6.99 0.51 -0.74
N THR A 88 -5.79 1.06 -0.86
CA THR A 88 -4.57 0.28 -1.16
C THR A 88 -3.36 0.90 -0.47
N SER A 89 -2.33 0.10 -0.16
CA SER A 89 -1.09 0.59 0.46
C SER A 89 0.17 -0.08 -0.09
N GLY A 90 1.26 0.68 -0.13
CA GLY A 90 2.54 0.27 -0.72
C GLY A 90 3.46 -0.57 0.17
N GLY A 91 3.01 -1.07 1.32
CA GLY A 91 3.84 -1.91 2.20
C GLY A 91 3.57 -1.69 3.69
N ALA A 92 4.44 -2.20 4.56
CA ALA A 92 4.21 -2.22 6.01
C ALA A 92 4.02 -0.83 6.63
N SER A 93 5.01 0.06 6.51
CA SER A 93 4.92 1.41 7.09
C SER A 93 3.81 2.25 6.45
N PRO A 94 3.64 2.26 5.10
CA PRO A 94 2.48 2.91 4.48
C PRO A 94 1.12 2.38 4.95
N THR A 95 1.02 1.08 5.24
CA THR A 95 -0.19 0.48 5.81
C THR A 95 -0.44 0.99 7.23
N PHE A 96 0.61 1.17 8.01
CA PHE A 96 0.47 1.73 9.36
C PHE A 96 -0.06 3.16 9.30
N ASP A 97 0.46 4.00 8.39
CA ASP A 97 -0.08 5.35 8.15
C ASP A 97 -1.55 5.33 7.73
N LEU A 98 -1.94 4.39 6.85
CA LEU A 98 -3.35 4.17 6.48
C LEU A 98 -4.20 3.81 7.70
N MET A 99 -3.75 2.88 8.55
CA MET A 99 -4.50 2.48 9.75
C MET A 99 -4.65 3.64 10.73
N LEU A 100 -3.58 4.42 10.96
CA LEU A 100 -3.64 5.63 11.80
C LEU A 100 -4.61 6.67 11.20
N HIS A 101 -4.63 6.83 9.88
CA HIS A 101 -5.62 7.66 9.21
C HIS A 101 -7.05 7.17 9.49
N LEU A 102 -7.31 5.87 9.35
CA LEU A 102 -8.63 5.29 9.59
C LEU A 102 -9.07 5.41 11.06
N VAL A 103 -8.16 5.19 12.01
CA VAL A 103 -8.40 5.39 13.45
C VAL A 103 -8.75 6.86 13.71
N ARG A 104 -7.94 7.79 13.20
CA ARG A 104 -8.19 9.23 13.35
C ARG A 104 -9.56 9.64 12.81
N THR A 105 -9.91 9.17 11.61
CA THR A 105 -11.18 9.51 10.96
C THR A 105 -12.39 8.97 11.72
N ARG A 106 -12.25 7.84 12.42
CA ARG A 106 -13.36 7.19 13.16
C ARG A 106 -13.46 7.59 14.63
N LEU A 107 -12.32 7.74 15.30
CA LEU A 107 -12.21 7.89 16.76
C LEU A 107 -11.55 9.20 17.19
N GLY A 108 -11.10 10.03 16.25
CA GLY A 108 -10.43 11.29 16.50
C GLY A 108 -8.92 11.18 16.67
N MET A 109 -8.25 12.34 16.70
CA MET A 109 -6.79 12.44 16.71
C MET A 109 -6.15 11.82 17.96
N ALA A 110 -6.74 12.02 19.14
CA ALA A 110 -6.18 11.50 20.40
C ALA A 110 -6.00 9.98 20.36
N ALA A 111 -7.02 9.23 19.92
CA ALA A 111 -6.95 7.78 19.78
C ALA A 111 -5.89 7.34 18.77
N ALA A 112 -5.70 8.08 17.67
CA ALA A 112 -4.65 7.79 16.70
C ALA A 112 -3.24 8.02 17.27
N LEU A 113 -3.06 9.08 18.08
CA LEU A 113 -1.79 9.34 18.76
C LEU A 113 -1.49 8.29 19.84
N ASP A 114 -2.50 7.86 20.59
CA ASP A 114 -2.36 6.77 21.57
C ASP A 114 -1.88 5.48 20.87
N VAL A 115 -2.50 5.11 19.75
CA VAL A 115 -2.05 3.96 18.94
C VAL A 115 -0.62 4.18 18.44
N ALA A 116 -0.30 5.33 17.85
CA ALA A 116 1.04 5.62 17.33
C ALA A 116 2.11 5.52 18.43
N SER A 117 1.81 5.99 19.65
CA SER A 117 2.74 5.97 20.78
C SER A 117 3.12 4.56 21.24
N VAL A 118 2.20 3.60 21.18
CA VAL A 118 2.48 2.18 21.51
C VAL A 118 3.51 1.59 20.55
N PHE A 119 3.54 2.08 19.30
CA PHE A 119 4.48 1.66 18.28
C PHE A 119 5.76 2.52 18.22
N ILE A 120 5.92 3.49 19.12
CA ILE A 120 7.02 4.47 19.11
C ILE A 120 7.11 5.12 17.71
N TYR A 121 5.95 5.56 17.22
CA TYR A 121 5.81 6.11 15.88
C TYR A 121 5.54 7.61 15.93
N ASP A 122 6.62 8.38 15.78
CA ASP A 122 6.64 9.80 16.13
C ASP A 122 5.97 10.71 15.09
N GLN A 123 5.96 10.31 13.81
CA GLN A 123 5.35 11.08 12.73
C GLN A 123 4.64 10.18 11.73
N ALA A 124 3.31 10.27 11.72
CA ALA A 124 2.50 9.74 10.62
C ALA A 124 2.77 10.51 9.34
N ARG A 125 3.09 9.78 8.27
CA ARG A 125 3.33 10.34 6.94
C ARG A 125 1.99 10.58 6.23
N ALA A 126 1.98 11.56 5.33
CA ALA A 126 0.79 11.84 4.52
C ALA A 126 0.56 10.72 3.50
N ALA A 127 -0.69 10.57 3.02
CA ALA A 127 -1.02 9.61 1.97
C ALA A 127 -0.14 9.80 0.72
N THR A 128 -0.02 11.06 0.31
CA THR A 128 0.69 11.52 -0.90
C THR A 128 2.20 11.65 -0.73
N ASP A 129 2.75 11.34 0.46
CA ASP A 129 4.19 11.25 0.60
C ASP A 129 4.70 10.16 -0.35
N ALA A 130 5.83 10.39 -1.03
CA ALA A 130 6.36 9.42 -1.96
C ALA A 130 6.82 8.14 -1.24
N GLN A 131 6.61 6.99 -1.87
CA GLN A 131 7.31 5.78 -1.46
C GLN A 131 8.81 5.88 -1.79
N PRO A 132 9.71 5.31 -0.97
CA PRO A 132 11.12 5.22 -1.32
C PRO A 132 11.27 4.42 -2.62
N LEU A 133 11.89 5.01 -3.64
CA LEU A 133 12.06 4.39 -4.96
C LEU A 133 13.22 3.39 -5.02
N VAL A 134 13.96 3.23 -3.92
CA VAL A 134 15.24 2.55 -3.88
C VAL A 134 15.43 1.89 -2.52
N SER A 135 15.83 0.61 -2.52
CA SER A 135 16.39 -0.04 -1.34
C SER A 135 17.90 0.20 -1.27
N LEU A 136 18.34 1.09 -0.39
CA LEU A 136 19.77 1.38 -0.19
C LEU A 136 20.57 0.14 0.20
N GLY A 137 20.00 -0.75 1.01
CA GLY A 137 20.67 -2.01 1.40
C GLY A 137 20.86 -2.96 0.22
N ARG A 138 19.94 -3.00 -0.74
CA ARG A 138 20.15 -3.74 -2.00
C ARG A 138 21.19 -3.04 -2.87
N LEU A 139 21.10 -1.71 -3.03
CA LEU A 139 22.06 -0.95 -3.82
C LEU A 139 23.49 -1.07 -3.28
N ASP A 140 23.71 -1.09 -1.96
CA ASP A 140 25.03 -1.33 -1.38
C ASP A 140 25.64 -2.65 -1.86
N GLY A 141 24.81 -3.68 -2.11
CA GLY A 141 25.25 -4.96 -2.67
C GLY A 141 25.59 -4.92 -4.16
N TYR A 142 25.08 -3.93 -4.92
CA TYR A 142 25.31 -3.78 -6.36
C TYR A 142 26.37 -2.72 -6.69
N ASP A 143 26.22 -1.51 -6.15
CA ASP A 143 27.13 -0.38 -6.31
C ASP A 143 27.23 0.43 -4.99
N PRO A 144 28.25 0.13 -4.15
CA PRO A 144 28.48 0.83 -2.88
C PRO A 144 28.72 2.33 -3.04
N ARG A 145 29.22 2.79 -4.19
CA ARG A 145 29.50 4.21 -4.42
C ARG A 145 28.21 4.97 -4.71
N LEU A 146 27.33 4.37 -5.50
CA LEU A 146 26.00 4.94 -5.77
C LEU A 146 25.16 5.01 -4.49
N ALA A 147 25.13 3.94 -3.70
CA ALA A 147 24.43 3.92 -2.41
C ALA A 147 24.98 4.98 -1.44
N GLN A 148 26.30 5.14 -1.40
CA GLN A 148 26.94 6.20 -0.60
C GLN A 148 26.58 7.60 -1.10
N ALA A 149 26.52 7.82 -2.41
CA ALA A 149 26.11 9.10 -2.98
C ALA A 149 24.66 9.43 -2.60
N ILE A 150 23.74 8.46 -2.67
CA ILE A 150 22.34 8.66 -2.28
C ILE A 150 22.23 8.99 -0.80
N ARG A 151 22.93 8.26 0.08
CA ARG A 151 22.97 8.59 1.53
C ARG A 151 23.47 10.00 1.80
N LEU A 152 24.50 10.43 1.09
CA LEU A 152 25.03 11.80 1.22
C LEU A 152 24.03 12.84 0.76
N MET A 153 23.30 12.58 -0.34
CA MET A 153 22.24 13.46 -0.81
C MET A 153 21.12 13.55 0.23
N GLU A 154 20.57 12.42 0.69
CA GLU A 154 19.48 12.37 1.69
C GLU A 154 19.85 13.07 3.01
N ALA A 155 21.11 12.99 3.45
CA ALA A 155 21.56 13.65 4.67
C ALA A 155 21.66 15.19 4.58
N HIS A 156 21.54 15.75 3.37
CA HIS A 156 21.72 17.19 3.10
C HIS A 156 20.55 17.82 2.30
N VAL A 157 19.42 17.12 2.16
CA VAL A 157 18.20 17.74 1.63
C VAL A 157 17.47 18.42 2.78
N ASP A 158 17.59 19.75 2.84
CA ASP A 158 16.73 20.66 3.61
C ASP A 158 15.39 20.89 2.88
#